data_AF-A0A5C6UPY3-F1
#
_entry.id   AF-A0A5C6UPY3-F1
#
_cell.length_a   1.000
_cell.length_b   1.000
_cell.length_c   1.000
_cell.angle_alpha   90.00
_cell.angle_beta   90.00
_cell.angle_gamma   90.00
#
_symmetry.space_group_name_H-M   'P 1'
#
loop_
_entity.id
_entity.type
_entity.pdbx_description
1 polymer ?
#
loop_
_entity_poly.entity_id
_entity_poly.type
_entity_poly.pdbx_seq_one_letter_code
_entity_poly.pdbx_strand_id
1 'polypeptide(L)'
;MSLKVYEARSLIESMEDRAKEYSSLREKLVLLRKRFLDIVQLDDALQGKGANAIKGFYQAQIDVVYAWLRLIDRQIAFFKGISGDAGDNDLSGNTVVYQSFLESELSHHEKNYMMMVDSQQDELKRIFNRVDDLVPLNVFSSDRFMDAVAEAKKGRNETLQAVENFDEKLKSEYTLSEDDEHYVVAL
;
A
#
# COMPACT_ATOMS: atom_id res chain seq x y z
N MET A 1 15.59 -5.60 -14.34
CA MET A 1 15.12 -4.94 -13.11
C MET A 1 13.61 -4.86 -13.21
N SER A 2 12.86 -5.32 -12.21
CA SER A 2 11.39 -5.20 -12.21
C SER A 2 11.02 -3.75 -11.95
N LEU A 3 10.07 -3.21 -12.73
CA LEU A 3 9.59 -1.83 -12.56
C LEU A 3 8.75 -1.76 -11.27
N LYS A 4 9.22 -1.02 -10.26
CA LYS A 4 8.45 -0.75 -9.03
C LYS A 4 7.68 0.56 -9.20
N VAL A 5 6.34 0.47 -9.25
CA VAL A 5 5.45 1.62 -9.43
C VAL A 5 4.35 1.56 -8.39
N TYR A 6 4.14 2.68 -7.70
CA TYR A 6 2.94 2.93 -6.91
C TYR A 6 1.97 3.77 -7.73
N GLU A 7 0.71 3.33 -7.84
CA GLU A 7 -0.38 4.07 -8.51
C GLU A 7 -1.59 4.15 -7.60
N ALA A 8 -1.78 5.31 -6.97
CA ALA A 8 -2.81 5.52 -5.95
C ALA A 8 -4.22 5.21 -6.47
N ARG A 9 -4.55 5.75 -7.65
CA ARG A 9 -5.86 5.60 -8.25
C ARG A 9 -6.19 4.14 -8.57
N SER A 10 -5.29 3.45 -9.28
CA SER A 10 -5.45 2.05 -9.65
C SER A 10 -5.64 1.17 -8.41
N LEU A 11 -4.83 1.42 -7.36
CA LEU A 11 -4.93 0.72 -6.09
C LEU A 11 -6.29 0.97 -5.42
N ILE A 12 -6.66 2.22 -5.19
CA ILE A 12 -7.89 2.59 -4.47
C ILE A 12 -9.13 2.05 -5.21
N GLU A 13 -9.22 2.26 -6.52
CA GLU A 13 -10.34 1.74 -7.33
C GLU A 13 -10.46 0.21 -7.21
N SER A 14 -9.33 -0.51 -7.30
CA SER A 14 -9.30 -1.97 -7.17
C SER A 14 -9.74 -2.44 -5.78
N MET A 15 -9.36 -1.72 -4.72
CA MET A 15 -9.72 -2.07 -3.34
C MET A 15 -11.19 -1.76 -3.05
N GLU A 16 -11.72 -0.65 -3.56
CA GLU A 16 -13.15 -0.35 -3.48
C GLU A 16 -14.01 -1.39 -4.18
N ASP A 17 -13.61 -1.82 -5.38
CA ASP A 17 -14.32 -2.86 -6.11
C ASP A 17 -14.27 -4.20 -5.37
N ARG A 18 -13.12 -4.56 -4.81
CA ARG A 18 -13.00 -5.75 -3.96
C ARG A 18 -13.89 -5.67 -2.72
N ALA A 19 -13.96 -4.50 -2.08
CA ALA A 19 -14.84 -4.30 -0.93
C ALA A 19 -16.33 -4.48 -1.30
N LYS A 20 -16.74 -4.07 -2.51
CA LYS A 20 -18.11 -4.28 -3.03
C LYS A 20 -18.38 -5.77 -3.25
N GLU A 21 -17.46 -6.49 -3.88
CA GLU A 21 -17.58 -7.95 -4.07
C GLU A 21 -17.76 -8.69 -2.73
N TYR A 22 -16.91 -8.38 -1.76
CA TYR A 22 -16.97 -8.99 -0.43
C TYR A 22 -18.25 -8.61 0.32
N SER A 23 -18.72 -7.37 0.17
CA SER A 23 -20.00 -6.95 0.74
C SER A 23 -21.16 -7.76 0.16
N SER A 24 -21.17 -8.02 -1.14
CA SER A 24 -22.19 -8.89 -1.77
C SER A 24 -22.09 -10.34 -1.30
N LEU A 25 -20.87 -10.88 -1.15
CA LEU A 25 -20.66 -12.22 -0.61
C LEU A 25 -21.17 -12.33 0.83
N ARG A 26 -20.88 -11.31 1.66
CA ARG A 26 -21.36 -11.21 3.03
C ARG A 26 -22.88 -11.30 3.11
N GLU A 27 -23.60 -10.54 2.29
CA GLU A 27 -25.07 -10.57 2.25
C GLU A 27 -25.62 -11.96 1.92
N LYS A 28 -24.99 -12.65 0.96
CA LYS A 28 -25.35 -14.03 0.59
C LYS A 28 -25.11 -15.01 1.75
N LEU A 29 -24.02 -14.87 2.49
CA LEU A 29 -23.73 -15.70 3.66
C LEU A 29 -24.68 -15.43 4.82
N VAL A 30 -25.05 -14.17 5.06
CA VAL A 30 -26.07 -13.82 6.07
C VAL A 30 -27.41 -14.48 5.70
N LEU A 31 -27.79 -14.47 4.43
CA LEU A 31 -29.00 -15.15 3.96
C LEU A 31 -28.88 -16.67 4.11
N LEU A 32 -27.76 -17.27 3.73
CA LEU A 32 -27.50 -18.71 3.87
C LEU A 32 -27.62 -19.16 5.32
N ARG A 33 -26.98 -18.43 6.24
CA ARG A 33 -27.08 -18.66 7.70
C ARG A 33 -28.53 -18.63 8.16
N LYS A 34 -29.32 -17.66 7.70
CA LYS A 34 -30.74 -17.56 8.03
C LYS A 34 -31.51 -18.80 7.55
N ARG A 35 -31.24 -19.29 6.34
CA ARG A 35 -31.86 -20.54 5.84
C ARG A 35 -31.49 -21.77 6.65
N PHE A 36 -30.23 -21.88 7.09
CA PHE A 36 -29.85 -22.97 7.99
C PHE A 36 -30.56 -22.87 9.34
N LEU A 37 -30.67 -21.66 9.90
CA LEU A 37 -31.40 -21.44 11.14
C LEU A 37 -32.88 -21.79 11.01
N ASP A 38 -33.52 -21.42 9.90
CA ASP A 38 -34.92 -21.78 9.61
C ASP A 38 -35.11 -23.30 9.69
N ILE A 39 -34.16 -24.11 9.20
CA ILE A 39 -34.20 -25.59 9.26
C ILE A 39 -34.01 -26.10 10.69
N VAL A 40 -33.04 -25.54 11.43
CA VAL A 40 -32.79 -25.90 12.84
C VAL A 40 -34.05 -25.66 13.69
N GLN A 41 -34.80 -24.61 13.38
CA GLN A 41 -36.03 -24.19 14.07
C GLN A 41 -37.32 -24.84 13.53
N LEU A 42 -37.25 -25.84 12.65
CA LEU A 42 -38.41 -26.63 12.23
C LEU A 42 -38.86 -27.56 13.36
N ASP A 43 -39.53 -27.03 14.39
CA ASP A 43 -39.94 -27.76 15.59
C ASP A 43 -40.83 -28.98 15.28
N ASP A 44 -42.15 -28.78 15.27
CA ASP A 44 -43.10 -29.88 15.06
C ASP A 44 -43.10 -30.43 13.63
N ALA A 45 -42.54 -29.68 12.69
CA ALA A 45 -42.42 -30.07 11.29
C ALA A 45 -41.27 -31.06 11.03
N LEU A 46 -40.27 -31.15 11.93
CA LEU A 46 -39.10 -32.03 11.76
C LEU A 46 -38.69 -32.63 13.12
N GLN A 47 -39.25 -33.81 13.42
CA GLN A 47 -39.11 -34.52 14.70
C GLN A 47 -38.50 -35.94 14.58
N GLY A 48 -38.04 -36.48 15.72
CA GLY A 48 -37.43 -37.81 15.81
C GLY A 48 -35.90 -37.80 15.74
N LYS A 49 -35.27 -38.98 15.87
CA LYS A 49 -33.80 -39.08 15.93
C LYS A 49 -33.10 -38.60 14.65
N GLY A 50 -33.67 -38.90 13.48
CA GLY A 50 -33.14 -38.43 12.20
C GLY A 50 -33.24 -36.92 12.04
N ALA A 51 -34.36 -36.32 12.47
CA ALA A 51 -34.54 -34.88 12.51
C ALA A 51 -33.49 -34.17 13.37
N ASN A 52 -33.22 -34.70 14.57
CA ASN A 52 -32.19 -34.14 15.45
C ASN A 52 -30.80 -34.18 14.80
N ALA A 53 -30.47 -35.24 14.05
CA ALA A 53 -29.22 -35.33 13.32
C ALA A 53 -29.12 -34.27 12.20
N ILE A 54 -30.20 -34.07 11.43
CA ILE A 54 -30.27 -33.04 10.37
C ILE A 54 -30.13 -31.63 10.98
N LYS A 55 -30.87 -31.33 12.05
CA LYS A 55 -30.77 -30.04 12.76
C LYS A 55 -29.35 -29.83 13.29
N GLY A 56 -28.74 -30.85 13.89
CA GLY A 56 -27.35 -30.79 14.34
C GLY A 56 -26.35 -30.50 13.21
N PHE A 57 -26.54 -31.11 12.04
CA PHE A 57 -25.72 -30.81 10.85
C PHE A 57 -25.82 -29.35 10.43
N TYR A 58 -27.04 -28.81 10.26
CA TYR A 58 -27.22 -27.40 9.88
C TYR A 58 -26.76 -26.43 10.96
N GLN A 59 -26.85 -26.81 12.24
CA GLN A 59 -26.27 -26.04 13.33
C GLN A 59 -24.75 -25.93 13.21
N ALA A 60 -24.05 -27.03 12.90
CA ALA A 60 -22.62 -26.99 12.65
C ALA A 60 -22.27 -26.15 11.41
N GLN A 61 -23.08 -26.19 10.35
CA GLN A 61 -22.89 -25.35 9.17
C GLN A 61 -23.10 -23.85 9.46
N ILE A 62 -23.96 -23.48 10.42
CA ILE A 62 -24.10 -22.09 10.87
C ILE A 62 -22.78 -21.58 11.46
N ASP A 63 -22.07 -22.40 12.24
CA ASP A 63 -20.78 -22.04 12.84
C ASP A 63 -19.71 -21.83 11.76
N VAL A 64 -19.72 -22.67 10.71
CA VAL A 64 -18.88 -22.46 9.52
C VAL A 64 -19.18 -21.11 8.85
N VAL A 65 -20.46 -20.79 8.63
CA VAL A 65 -20.83 -19.50 8.03
C VAL A 65 -20.39 -18.31 8.90
N TYR A 66 -20.44 -18.43 10.23
CA TYR A 66 -19.92 -17.38 11.12
C TYR A 66 -18.41 -17.16 10.94
N ALA A 67 -17.63 -18.23 10.79
CA ALA A 67 -16.20 -18.12 10.53
C ALA A 67 -15.92 -17.35 9.23
N TRP A 68 -16.61 -17.71 8.15
CA TRP A 68 -16.52 -17.01 6.87
C TRP A 68 -16.93 -15.54 6.97
N LEU A 69 -18.00 -15.23 7.69
CA LEU A 69 -18.44 -13.86 7.91
C LEU A 69 -17.38 -13.03 8.64
N ARG A 70 -16.67 -13.60 9.61
CA ARG A 70 -15.58 -12.92 10.33
C ARG A 70 -14.43 -12.55 9.40
N LEU A 71 -13.98 -13.49 8.58
CA LEU A 71 -12.94 -13.23 7.57
C LEU A 71 -13.36 -12.13 6.59
N ILE A 72 -14.59 -12.23 6.06
CA ILE A 72 -15.11 -11.26 5.09
C ILE A 72 -15.24 -9.86 5.71
N ASP A 73 -15.71 -9.75 6.94
CA ASP A 73 -15.82 -8.46 7.63
C ASP A 73 -14.44 -7.81 7.84
N ARG A 74 -13.41 -8.61 8.15
CA ARG A 74 -12.03 -8.14 8.25
C ARG A 74 -11.48 -7.66 6.89
N GLN A 75 -11.72 -8.43 5.82
CA GLN A 75 -11.29 -8.05 4.46
C GLN A 75 -11.99 -6.77 3.98
N ILE A 76 -13.29 -6.62 4.22
CA ILE A 76 -14.03 -5.39 3.89
C ILE A 76 -13.44 -4.19 4.64
N ALA A 77 -13.12 -4.33 5.92
CA ALA A 77 -12.54 -3.27 6.72
C ALA A 77 -11.16 -2.85 6.17
N PHE A 78 -10.30 -3.82 5.88
CA PHE A 78 -8.99 -3.59 5.27
C PHE A 78 -9.11 -2.82 3.96
N PHE A 79 -9.89 -3.33 2.99
CA PHE A 79 -10.02 -2.68 1.69
C PHE A 79 -10.57 -1.26 1.74
N LYS A 80 -11.51 -0.98 2.66
CA LYS A 80 -12.07 0.36 2.85
C LYS A 80 -11.11 1.31 3.59
N GLY A 81 -10.17 0.79 4.37
CA GLY A 81 -9.17 1.58 5.10
C GLY A 81 -8.09 2.17 4.19
N ILE A 82 -7.72 1.47 3.12
CA ILE A 82 -6.61 1.83 2.22
C ILE A 82 -6.68 3.26 1.69
N SER A 83 -7.88 3.76 1.35
CA SER A 83 -8.06 5.13 0.86
C SER A 83 -7.71 6.19 1.92
N GLY A 84 -8.15 5.95 3.16
CA GLY A 84 -7.81 6.82 4.29
C GLY A 84 -6.32 6.78 4.60
N ASP A 85 -5.74 5.58 4.63
CA ASP A 85 -4.31 5.40 4.90
C ASP A 85 -3.42 6.03 3.82
N ALA A 86 -3.83 5.96 2.55
CA ALA A 86 -3.15 6.65 1.47
C ALA A 86 -3.24 8.18 1.64
N GLY A 87 -4.39 8.68 2.12
CA GLY A 87 -4.58 10.09 2.47
C GLY A 87 -3.64 10.56 3.58
N ASP A 88 -3.52 9.78 4.65
CA ASP A 88 -2.68 10.09 5.82
C ASP A 88 -1.18 10.12 5.48
N ASN A 89 -0.76 9.53 4.36
CA ASN A 89 0.63 9.49 3.90
C ASN A 89 0.90 10.42 2.70
N ASP A 90 -0.03 11.30 2.34
CA ASP A 90 0.06 12.16 1.14
C ASP A 90 0.22 11.36 -0.18
N LEU A 91 -0.24 10.11 -0.19
CA LEU A 91 -0.16 9.19 -1.33
C LEU A 91 -1.51 9.03 -2.06
N SER A 92 -2.55 9.77 -1.68
CA SER A 92 -3.88 9.65 -2.29
C SER A 92 -4.02 10.36 -3.65
N GLY A 93 -5.24 10.35 -4.22
CA GLY A 93 -5.57 11.07 -5.44
C GLY A 93 -4.98 10.42 -6.70
N ASN A 94 -4.31 11.22 -7.53
CA ASN A 94 -3.69 10.77 -8.78
C ASN A 94 -2.17 10.55 -8.63
N THR A 95 -1.70 10.31 -7.41
CA THR A 95 -0.28 10.11 -7.12
C THR A 95 0.25 8.87 -7.83
N VAL A 96 1.38 9.04 -8.53
CA VAL A 96 2.13 7.97 -9.19
C VAL A 96 3.60 8.12 -8.81
N VAL A 97 4.20 7.05 -8.27
CA VAL A 97 5.61 7.04 -7.87
C VAL A 97 6.34 5.90 -8.57
N TYR A 98 7.27 6.27 -9.46
CA TYR A 98 8.20 5.34 -10.09
C TYR A 98 9.41 5.14 -9.17
N GLN A 99 9.31 4.23 -8.19
CA GLN A 99 10.36 4.02 -7.20
C GLN A 99 11.71 3.69 -7.86
N SER A 100 11.73 2.84 -8.89
CA SER A 100 12.97 2.48 -9.59
C SER A 100 13.66 3.69 -10.24
N PHE A 101 12.89 4.67 -10.72
CA PHE A 101 13.44 5.92 -11.26
C PHE A 101 14.07 6.77 -10.14
N LEU A 102 13.40 6.88 -9.00
CA LEU A 102 13.89 7.64 -7.85
C LEU A 102 15.17 7.00 -7.26
N GLU A 103 15.16 5.69 -7.02
CA GLU A 103 16.27 4.94 -6.43
C GLU A 103 17.52 4.97 -7.33
N SER A 104 17.35 4.85 -8.64
CA SER A 104 18.45 4.67 -9.60
C SER A 104 18.71 5.92 -10.43
N GLU A 105 17.86 6.21 -11.41
CA GLU A 105 18.15 7.24 -12.43
C GLU A 105 18.31 8.62 -11.80
N LEU A 106 17.35 9.04 -10.98
CA LEU A 106 17.38 10.37 -10.36
C LEU A 106 18.58 10.52 -9.40
N SER A 107 18.89 9.47 -8.64
CA SER A 107 20.08 9.41 -7.76
C SER A 107 21.39 9.53 -8.53
N HIS A 108 21.50 8.84 -9.66
CA HIS A 108 22.66 8.96 -10.54
C HIS A 108 22.79 10.36 -11.16
N HIS A 109 21.69 10.93 -11.65
CA HIS A 109 21.69 12.28 -12.23
C HIS A 109 22.06 13.35 -11.21
N GLU A 110 21.52 13.28 -9.99
CA GLU A 110 21.89 14.17 -8.86
C GLU A 110 23.41 14.21 -8.67
N LYS A 111 24.03 13.03 -8.55
CA LYS A 111 25.49 12.90 -8.36
C LYS A 111 26.27 13.48 -9.54
N ASN A 112 25.82 13.21 -10.76
CA ASN A 112 26.47 13.70 -11.98
C ASN A 112 26.43 15.23 -12.09
N TYR A 113 25.31 15.85 -11.71
CA TYR A 113 25.21 17.31 -11.75
C TYR A 113 26.10 17.99 -10.71
N MET A 114 26.20 17.44 -9.49
CA MET A 114 27.14 17.94 -8.49
C MET A 114 28.59 17.88 -9.00
N MET A 115 29.01 16.72 -9.53
CA MET A 115 30.36 16.56 -10.09
C MET A 115 30.64 17.52 -11.26
N MET A 116 29.63 17.81 -12.09
CA MET A 116 29.78 18.73 -13.21
C MET A 116 29.98 20.17 -12.74
N VAL A 117 29.21 20.63 -11.75
CA VAL A 117 29.35 21.99 -11.19
C VAL A 117 30.69 22.15 -10.50
N ASP A 118 31.10 21.18 -9.69
CA ASP A 118 32.41 21.17 -9.03
C ASP A 118 33.55 21.22 -10.07
N SER A 119 33.47 20.39 -11.11
CA SER A 119 34.46 20.38 -12.18
C SER A 119 34.56 21.72 -12.93
N GLN A 120 33.43 22.38 -13.20
CA GLN A 120 33.42 23.69 -13.87
C GLN A 120 33.99 24.78 -12.97
N GLN A 121 33.68 24.75 -11.67
CA GLN A 121 34.21 25.70 -10.71
C GLN A 121 35.74 25.55 -10.59
N ASP A 122 36.24 24.32 -10.49
CA ASP A 122 37.67 24.01 -10.45
C ASP A 122 38.41 24.43 -11.72
N GLU A 123 37.80 24.22 -12.89
CA GLU A 123 38.39 24.64 -14.17
C GLU A 123 38.53 26.16 -14.26
N LEU A 124 37.49 26.92 -13.92
CA LEU A 124 37.55 28.38 -13.88
C LEU A 124 38.57 28.88 -12.85
N LYS A 125 38.65 28.24 -11.69
CA LYS A 125 39.65 28.59 -10.66
C LYS A 125 41.08 28.44 -11.21
N ARG A 126 41.35 27.37 -11.96
CA ARG A 126 42.64 27.18 -12.64
C ARG A 126 42.91 28.23 -13.71
N ILE A 127 41.90 28.65 -14.47
CA ILE A 127 42.04 29.71 -15.48
C ILE A 127 42.34 31.06 -14.81
N PHE A 128 41.59 31.42 -13.76
CA PHE A 128 41.77 32.69 -13.05
C PHE A 128 43.13 32.80 -12.37
N ASN A 129 43.61 31.71 -11.75
CA ASN A 129 44.94 31.67 -11.14
C ASN A 129 46.10 31.94 -12.12
N ARG A 130 45.89 31.84 -13.44
CA ARG A 130 46.93 32.13 -14.44
C ARG A 130 47.11 33.62 -14.75
N VAL A 131 46.15 34.45 -14.37
CA VAL A 131 46.14 35.91 -14.62
C VAL A 131 46.00 36.71 -13.30
N ASP A 132 46.16 36.02 -12.17
CA ASP A 132 45.96 36.56 -10.82
C ASP A 132 46.96 37.69 -10.49
N ASP A 133 48.12 37.70 -11.16
CA ASP A 133 49.14 38.75 -11.09
C ASP A 133 48.70 40.07 -11.74
N LEU A 134 47.76 40.01 -12.69
CA LEU A 134 47.21 41.18 -13.37
C LEU A 134 45.91 41.64 -12.71
N VAL A 135 44.95 40.72 -12.52
CA VAL A 135 43.62 41.02 -11.95
C VAL A 135 43.12 39.80 -11.15
N PRO A 136 42.86 39.94 -9.84
CA PRO A 136 42.29 38.86 -9.05
C PRO A 136 40.81 38.66 -9.40
N LEU A 137 40.42 37.42 -9.72
CA LEU A 137 39.06 37.04 -10.09
C LEU A 137 38.55 35.91 -9.18
N ASN A 138 37.30 36.03 -8.74
CA ASN A 138 36.61 34.99 -7.96
C ASN A 138 35.75 34.12 -8.88
N VAL A 139 35.77 32.80 -8.66
CA VAL A 139 34.82 31.88 -9.31
C VAL A 139 33.40 32.09 -8.80
N PHE A 140 32.42 31.62 -9.58
CA PHE A 140 31.02 31.64 -9.18
C PHE A 140 30.80 30.80 -7.91
N SER A 141 29.81 31.17 -7.09
CA SER A 141 29.36 30.34 -5.96
C SER A 141 28.46 29.21 -6.46
N SER A 142 28.65 28.01 -5.91
CA SER A 142 27.81 26.83 -6.13
C SER A 142 26.76 26.63 -5.04
N ASP A 143 26.71 27.49 -4.01
CA ASP A 143 25.89 27.29 -2.80
C ASP A 143 24.41 27.11 -3.12
N ARG A 144 23.84 28.04 -3.91
CA ARG A 144 22.42 27.97 -4.31
C ARG A 144 22.09 26.69 -5.09
N PHE A 145 23.03 26.20 -5.89
CA PHE A 145 22.85 24.95 -6.62
C PHE A 145 22.88 23.76 -5.65
N MET A 146 23.85 23.73 -4.74
CA MET A 146 23.96 22.66 -3.74
C MET A 146 22.75 22.61 -2.80
N ASP A 147 22.24 23.76 -2.38
CA ASP A 147 21.02 23.86 -1.57
C ASP A 147 19.80 23.28 -2.31
N ALA A 148 19.64 23.62 -3.59
CA ALA A 148 18.55 23.11 -4.41
C ALA A 148 18.64 21.59 -4.63
N VAL A 149 19.87 21.07 -4.83
CA VAL A 149 20.12 19.63 -4.95
C VAL A 149 19.84 18.91 -3.62
N ALA A 150 20.24 19.49 -2.49
CA ALA A 150 19.99 18.92 -1.18
C ALA A 150 18.48 18.83 -0.87
N GLU A 151 17.71 19.87 -1.19
CA GLU A 151 16.26 19.85 -1.02
C GLU A 151 15.59 18.83 -1.96
N ALA A 152 16.02 18.75 -3.22
CA ALA A 152 15.51 17.75 -4.16
C ALA A 152 15.80 16.31 -3.69
N LYS A 153 17.01 16.07 -3.15
CA LYS A 153 17.41 14.78 -2.56
C LYS A 153 16.54 14.44 -1.35
N LYS A 154 16.27 15.42 -0.48
CA LYS A 154 15.40 15.26 0.68
C LYS A 154 14.00 14.85 0.24
N GLY A 155 13.37 15.59 -0.67
CA GLY A 155 12.04 15.27 -1.19
C GLY A 155 11.96 13.90 -1.86
N ARG A 156 13.01 13.50 -2.60
CA ARG A 156 13.12 12.14 -3.16
C ARG A 156 13.13 11.07 -2.06
N ASN A 157 13.96 11.23 -1.04
CA ASN A 157 14.08 10.26 0.04
C ASN A 157 12.79 10.18 0.88
N GLU A 158 12.16 11.31 1.17
CA GLU A 158 10.88 11.36 1.87
C GLU A 158 9.78 10.68 1.07
N THR A 159 9.74 10.87 -0.26
CA THR A 159 8.78 10.17 -1.14
C THR A 159 8.99 8.65 -1.13
N LEU A 160 10.24 8.19 -1.22
CA LEU A 160 10.55 6.75 -1.16
C LEU A 160 10.10 6.16 0.17
N GLN A 161 10.45 6.82 1.28
CA GLN A 161 10.11 6.37 2.62
C GLN A 161 8.59 6.36 2.84
N ALA A 162 7.85 7.35 2.33
CA ALA A 162 6.39 7.38 2.43
C ALA A 162 5.76 6.15 1.76
N VAL A 163 6.21 5.81 0.54
CA VAL A 163 5.70 4.63 -0.18
C VAL A 163 6.09 3.33 0.52
N GLU A 164 7.33 3.21 1.00
CA GLU A 164 7.80 2.02 1.73
C GLU A 164 7.02 1.81 3.04
N ASN A 165 6.86 2.86 3.86
CA ASN A 165 6.09 2.78 5.10
C ASN A 165 4.63 2.41 4.84
N PHE A 166 4.04 2.96 3.77
CA PHE A 166 2.67 2.64 3.37
C PHE A 166 2.54 1.18 2.95
N ASP A 167 3.46 0.67 2.11
CA ASP A 167 3.49 -0.74 1.69
C ASP A 167 3.64 -1.69 2.90
N GLU A 168 4.56 -1.37 3.81
CA GLU A 168 4.78 -2.15 5.04
C GLU A 168 3.54 -2.17 5.95
N LYS A 169 2.86 -1.02 6.10
CA LYS A 169 1.60 -0.93 6.84
C LYS A 169 0.54 -1.82 6.22
N LEU A 170 0.30 -1.69 4.92
CA LEU A 170 -0.71 -2.49 4.21
C LEU A 170 -0.42 -3.99 4.32
N LYS A 171 0.84 -4.38 4.17
CA LYS A 171 1.27 -5.77 4.34
C LYS A 171 1.01 -6.27 5.75
N SER A 172 1.38 -5.49 6.77
CA SER A 172 1.17 -5.86 8.17
C SER A 172 -0.32 -6.04 8.49
N GLU A 173 -1.17 -5.13 8.03
CA GLU A 173 -2.61 -5.21 8.24
C GLU A 173 -3.24 -6.39 7.51
N TYR A 174 -2.79 -6.66 6.28
CA TYR A 174 -3.24 -7.81 5.52
C TYR A 174 -2.86 -9.13 6.19
N THR A 175 -1.63 -9.27 6.72
CA THR A 175 -1.19 -10.46 7.44
C THR A 175 -2.05 -10.75 8.68
N LEU A 176 -2.61 -9.73 9.35
CA LEU A 176 -3.57 -9.97 10.43
C LEU A 176 -4.81 -10.75 9.97
N SER A 177 -5.17 -10.70 8.68
CA SER A 177 -6.30 -11.45 8.13
C SER A 177 -5.99 -12.93 7.83
N GLU A 178 -4.71 -13.30 7.74
CA GLU A 178 -4.29 -14.68 7.42
C GLU A 178 -4.70 -15.67 8.52
N ASP A 179 -4.74 -15.24 9.79
CA ASP A 179 -5.22 -16.10 10.88
C ASP A 179 -6.70 -16.50 10.69
N ASP A 180 -7.55 -15.56 10.24
CA ASP A 180 -8.96 -15.84 9.95
C ASP A 180 -9.09 -16.71 8.71
N GLU A 181 -8.23 -16.52 7.71
CA GLU A 181 -8.17 -17.37 6.51
C GLU A 181 -7.78 -18.80 6.87
N HIS A 182 -6.69 -18.99 7.63
CA HIS A 182 -6.23 -20.30 8.08
C HIS A 182 -7.30 -21.03 8.90
N TYR A 183 -7.99 -20.30 9.78
CA TYR A 183 -9.10 -20.88 10.55
C TYR A 183 -10.22 -21.37 9.64
N VAL A 184 -10.64 -20.54 8.67
CA VAL A 184 -11.74 -20.87 7.76
C VAL A 184 -11.39 -22.03 6.83
N VAL A 185 -10.16 -22.11 6.34
CA VAL A 185 -9.69 -23.20 5.45
C VAL A 185 -9.60 -24.55 6.18
N ALA A 186 -9.50 -24.55 7.51
CA ALA A 186 -9.40 -25.75 8.33
C ALA A 186 -10.76 -26.36 8.75
N LEU A 187 -11.88 -25.68 8.47
CA LEU A 187 -13.25 -26.13 8.78
C LEU A 187 -13.80 -27.13 7.76
#